data_AF-A0A528ZSY0-F1
#
_entry.id   AF-A0A528ZSY0-F1
#
_cell.length_a   1.000
_cell.length_b   1.000
_cell.length_c   1.000
_cell.angle_alpha   90.00
_cell.angle_beta   90.00
_cell.angle_gamma   90.00
#
_symmetry.space_group_name_H-M   'P 1'
#
loop_
_entity.id
_entity.type
_entity.pdbx_description
1 polymer ?
#
loop_
_entity_poly.entity_id
_entity_poly.type
_entity_poly.pdbx_seq_one_letter_code
_entity_poly.pdbx_strand_id
1 'polypeptide(L)'
;MNPMEKAGWTPLPHSDEDLERSKSVPETPQTRAATYRLAWNDPEFMTRRELRAVRLQLELLKPEMILAERGIQSTVILFGGARIPEPGGEAWAAKNETQKKNLEQNSKYYEEARKFARLCAQQSAASYYREFVVVTGGGPGVMEAGNRGADDVGAPSIGLNIVLPHEQAPNAYVTPELCFNFHYFAVRKMHFVMRAKAVAVFPGGFGTMDEFFETLTLIQTGRMERVPVILFGKAFWERAIDLDFLAEQGTITPGDQDIIDFVDTADEAWGIVSRFYNL
;
A
#
# COMPACT_ATOMS: atom_id res chain seq x y z
N MET A 1 -3.52 -24.81 3.56
CA MET A 1 -4.99 -24.83 3.65
C MET A 1 -5.32 -25.32 5.03
N ASN A 2 -6.07 -24.58 5.87
CA ASN A 2 -6.58 -25.15 7.11
C ASN A 2 -7.61 -26.23 6.73
N PRO A 3 -7.36 -27.52 6.99
CA PRO A 3 -8.22 -28.62 6.55
C PRO A 3 -9.58 -28.69 7.29
N MET A 4 -9.96 -27.65 8.05
CA MET A 4 -11.09 -27.68 8.97
C MET A 4 -12.45 -27.21 8.43
N GLU A 5 -12.60 -26.83 7.16
CA GLU A 5 -13.93 -26.49 6.61
C GLU A 5 -14.26 -27.20 5.28
N LYS A 6 -14.10 -28.54 5.25
CA LYS A 6 -15.06 -29.37 4.47
C LYS A 6 -16.37 -29.52 5.26
N ALA A 7 -16.89 -28.41 5.79
CA ALA A 7 -18.08 -28.41 6.65
C ALA A 7 -19.32 -28.14 5.79
N GLY A 8 -19.77 -29.16 5.05
CA GLY A 8 -21.02 -29.10 4.30
C GLY A 8 -21.12 -30.17 3.21
N TRP A 9 -22.35 -30.66 2.96
CA TRP A 9 -22.63 -31.45 1.77
C TRP A 9 -22.54 -30.55 0.54
N THR A 10 -21.59 -30.83 -0.35
CA THR A 10 -21.46 -30.13 -1.64
C THR A 10 -21.71 -31.13 -2.79
N PRO A 11 -22.66 -30.84 -3.71
CA PRO A 11 -22.96 -31.75 -4.81
C PRO A 11 -21.93 -31.71 -5.95
N LEU A 12 -21.04 -30.73 -5.96
CA LEU A 12 -20.01 -30.53 -6.98
C LEU A 12 -18.61 -30.65 -6.36
N PRO A 13 -17.63 -31.23 -7.08
CA PRO A 13 -16.25 -31.27 -6.65
C PRO A 13 -15.64 -29.87 -6.57
N HIS A 14 -14.67 -29.67 -5.67
CA HIS A 14 -13.85 -28.46 -5.66
C HIS A 14 -12.80 -28.48 -6.77
N SER A 15 -12.36 -27.29 -7.18
CA SER A 15 -11.39 -27.12 -8.27
C SER A 15 -10.03 -27.79 -7.98
N ASP A 16 -9.59 -27.86 -6.72
CA ASP A 16 -8.37 -28.55 -6.32
C ASP A 16 -8.47 -30.08 -6.50
N GLU A 17 -9.64 -30.67 -6.26
CA GLU A 17 -9.89 -32.10 -6.48
C GLU A 17 -9.75 -32.47 -7.97
N ASP A 18 -10.31 -31.66 -8.87
CA ASP A 18 -10.18 -31.87 -10.31
C ASP A 18 -8.75 -31.58 -10.82
N LEU A 19 -8.03 -30.64 -10.20
CA LEU A 19 -6.61 -30.42 -10.48
C LEU A 19 -5.77 -31.64 -10.13
N GLU A 20 -5.96 -32.24 -8.96
CA GLU A 20 -5.24 -33.47 -8.60
C GLU A 20 -5.61 -34.64 -9.50
N ARG A 21 -6.90 -34.80 -9.87
CA ARG A 21 -7.33 -35.82 -10.82
C ARG A 21 -6.67 -35.64 -12.20
N SER A 22 -6.55 -34.41 -12.68
CA SER A 22 -5.96 -34.12 -14.00
C SER A 22 -4.51 -34.61 -14.13
N LYS A 23 -3.76 -34.65 -13.02
CA LYS A 23 -2.37 -35.13 -12.98
C LYS A 23 -2.25 -36.65 -13.16
N SER A 24 -3.33 -37.40 -12.96
CA SER A 24 -3.34 -38.87 -13.03
C SER A 24 -3.73 -39.43 -14.41
N VAL A 25 -4.07 -38.55 -15.36
CA VAL A 25 -4.50 -38.93 -16.71
C VAL A 25 -3.29 -39.40 -17.54
N PRO A 26 -3.40 -40.49 -18.32
CA PRO A 26 -2.32 -40.93 -19.21
C PRO A 26 -1.84 -39.85 -20.19
N GLU A 27 -0.54 -39.81 -20.45
CA GLU A 27 0.04 -38.85 -21.41
C GLU A 27 -0.22 -39.25 -22.87
N THR A 28 -1.14 -38.55 -23.52
CA THR A 28 -1.43 -38.64 -24.96
C THR A 28 -1.10 -37.32 -25.63
N PRO A 29 -1.06 -37.25 -26.98
CA PRO A 29 -0.95 -35.97 -27.68
C PRO A 29 -2.06 -34.97 -27.29
N GLN A 30 -3.27 -35.46 -26.98
CA GLN A 30 -4.40 -34.63 -26.56
C GLN A 30 -4.20 -34.09 -25.14
N THR A 31 -3.78 -34.93 -24.19
CA THR A 31 -3.63 -34.50 -22.79
C THR A 31 -2.45 -33.57 -22.57
N ARG A 32 -1.49 -33.53 -23.53
CA ARG A 32 -0.39 -32.57 -23.59
C ARG A 32 -0.74 -31.24 -24.28
N ALA A 33 -1.85 -31.18 -25.01
CA ALA A 33 -2.23 -29.97 -25.73
C ALA A 33 -2.65 -28.84 -24.76
N ALA A 34 -2.31 -27.59 -25.09
CA ALA A 34 -2.69 -26.43 -24.27
C ALA A 34 -4.21 -26.33 -24.08
N THR A 35 -4.99 -26.69 -25.10
CA THR A 35 -6.46 -26.70 -25.05
C THR A 35 -7.07 -27.72 -24.10
N TYR A 36 -6.30 -28.69 -23.60
CA TYR A 36 -6.76 -29.66 -22.61
C TYR A 36 -6.54 -29.18 -21.15
N ARG A 37 -5.71 -28.16 -20.95
CA ARG A 37 -5.44 -27.62 -19.61
C ARG A 37 -6.71 -27.00 -19.01
N LEU A 38 -6.90 -27.15 -17.71
CA LEU A 38 -7.98 -26.45 -16.99
C LEU A 38 -7.77 -24.94 -17.08
N ALA A 39 -8.77 -24.21 -17.58
CA ALA A 39 -8.64 -22.79 -17.93
C ALA A 39 -8.12 -21.90 -16.78
N TRP A 40 -8.56 -22.13 -15.55
CA TRP A 40 -8.16 -21.36 -14.37
C TRP A 40 -6.75 -21.72 -13.85
N ASN A 41 -6.17 -22.84 -14.32
CA ASN A 41 -4.81 -23.28 -14.03
C ASN A 41 -3.91 -23.29 -15.28
N ASP A 42 -4.28 -22.53 -16.33
CA ASP A 42 -3.48 -22.38 -17.54
C ASP A 42 -2.87 -20.96 -17.59
N PRO A 43 -1.57 -20.79 -17.28
CA PRO A 43 -0.93 -19.48 -17.30
C PRO A 43 -0.95 -18.79 -18.66
N GLU A 44 -0.87 -19.55 -19.76
CA GLU A 44 -0.91 -18.99 -21.11
C GLU A 44 -2.31 -18.42 -21.41
N PHE A 45 -3.36 -19.17 -21.07
CA PHE A 45 -4.73 -18.67 -21.19
C PHE A 45 -4.97 -17.47 -20.27
N MET A 46 -4.60 -17.59 -18.98
CA MET A 46 -4.80 -16.57 -17.96
C MET A 46 -4.03 -15.27 -18.21
N THR A 47 -3.03 -15.24 -19.10
CA THR A 47 -2.27 -14.04 -19.48
C THR A 47 -2.71 -13.42 -20.82
N ARG A 48 -3.69 -14.02 -21.52
CA ARG A 48 -4.29 -13.48 -22.76
C ARG A 48 -4.90 -12.09 -22.58
N ARG A 49 -4.86 -11.24 -23.60
CA ARG A 49 -5.34 -9.84 -23.52
C ARG A 49 -6.83 -9.76 -23.16
N GLU A 50 -7.61 -10.71 -23.65
CA GLU A 50 -9.06 -10.83 -23.48
C GLU A 50 -9.47 -11.06 -22.01
N LEU A 51 -8.61 -11.71 -21.21
CA LEU A 51 -8.88 -11.98 -19.80
C LEU A 51 -8.43 -10.87 -18.85
N ARG A 52 -8.19 -9.65 -19.36
CA ARG A 52 -7.82 -8.50 -18.52
C ARG A 52 -8.84 -8.24 -17.42
N ALA A 53 -10.14 -8.31 -17.72
CA ALA A 53 -11.19 -8.10 -16.71
C ALA A 53 -11.14 -9.14 -15.58
N VAL A 54 -10.84 -10.40 -15.91
CA VAL A 54 -10.69 -11.47 -14.92
C VAL A 54 -9.46 -11.22 -14.04
N ARG A 55 -8.32 -10.83 -14.63
CA ARG A 55 -7.11 -10.50 -13.85
C ARG A 55 -7.32 -9.28 -12.94
N LEU A 56 -8.01 -8.25 -13.41
CA LEU A 56 -8.39 -7.10 -12.58
C LEU A 56 -9.24 -7.54 -11.38
N GLN A 57 -10.21 -8.43 -11.61
CA GLN A 57 -11.03 -8.98 -10.54
C GLN A 57 -10.18 -9.78 -9.53
N LEU A 58 -9.23 -10.60 -9.99
CA LEU A 58 -8.34 -11.36 -9.11
C LEU A 58 -7.44 -10.44 -8.26
N GLU A 59 -6.89 -9.38 -8.84
CA GLU A 59 -6.08 -8.39 -8.11
C GLU A 59 -6.90 -7.56 -7.12
N LEU A 60 -8.20 -7.36 -7.38
CA LEU A 60 -9.09 -6.76 -6.40
C LEU A 60 -9.40 -7.73 -5.25
N LEU A 61 -9.79 -8.96 -5.58
CA LEU A 61 -10.30 -9.93 -4.61
C LEU A 61 -9.22 -10.52 -3.70
N LYS A 62 -8.03 -10.85 -4.22
CA LYS A 62 -7.02 -11.54 -3.42
C LYS A 62 -6.60 -10.73 -2.17
N PRO A 63 -6.21 -9.44 -2.26
CA PRO A 63 -5.90 -8.67 -1.07
C PRO A 63 -7.13 -8.48 -0.18
N GLU A 64 -8.30 -8.16 -0.76
CA GLU A 64 -9.54 -7.95 0.00
C GLU A 64 -9.91 -9.17 0.87
N MET A 65 -9.88 -10.37 0.28
CA MET A 65 -10.20 -11.62 0.98
C MET A 65 -9.21 -11.90 2.11
N ILE A 66 -7.90 -11.77 1.86
CA ILE A 66 -6.87 -12.03 2.88
C ILE A 66 -6.93 -11.00 4.00
N LEU A 67 -7.13 -9.72 3.69
CA LEU A 67 -7.30 -8.67 4.69
C LEU A 67 -8.56 -8.91 5.54
N ALA A 68 -9.66 -9.34 4.93
CA ALA A 68 -10.90 -9.69 5.62
C ALA A 68 -10.75 -10.92 6.53
N GLU A 69 -10.07 -11.99 6.07
CA GLU A 69 -9.74 -13.18 6.87
C GLU A 69 -8.89 -12.83 8.09
N ARG A 70 -8.00 -11.84 7.95
CA ARG A 70 -7.17 -11.30 9.04
C ARG A 70 -7.92 -10.30 9.93
N GLY A 71 -9.17 -9.96 9.58
CA GLY A 71 -10.00 -9.02 10.32
C GLY A 71 -9.55 -7.56 10.22
N ILE A 72 -8.77 -7.19 9.20
CA ILE A 72 -8.27 -5.82 9.03
C ILE A 72 -9.39 -4.92 8.50
N GLN A 73 -9.80 -3.98 9.33
CA GLN A 73 -10.90 -3.04 9.13
C GLN A 73 -10.42 -1.66 8.71
N SER A 74 -9.26 -1.21 9.21
CA SER A 74 -8.70 0.09 8.79
C SER A 74 -7.18 0.13 8.79
N THR A 75 -6.64 1.03 7.98
CA THR A 75 -5.22 1.19 7.73
C THR A 75 -4.77 2.64 7.91
N VAL A 76 -3.48 2.81 8.19
CA VAL A 76 -2.79 4.12 8.12
C VAL A 76 -1.78 4.04 6.98
N ILE A 77 -1.98 4.86 5.96
CA ILE A 77 -1.13 4.86 4.77
C ILE A 77 0.09 5.72 5.00
N LEU A 78 1.28 5.20 4.67
CA LEU A 78 2.51 5.97 4.59
C LEU A 78 3.02 6.02 3.15
N PHE A 79 2.99 7.20 2.55
CA PHE A 79 3.57 7.49 1.25
C PHE A 79 4.83 8.33 1.40
N GLY A 80 5.83 8.11 0.55
CA GLY A 80 7.04 8.93 0.53
C GLY A 80 8.11 8.42 -0.42
N GLY A 81 9.24 9.13 -0.45
CA GLY A 81 10.33 8.83 -1.35
C GLY A 81 10.99 7.46 -1.09
N ALA A 82 10.95 6.58 -2.10
CA ALA A 82 11.69 5.31 -2.11
C ALA A 82 13.23 5.47 -2.09
N ARG A 83 13.71 6.71 -2.22
CA ARG A 83 15.14 7.06 -2.34
C ARG A 83 15.73 7.65 -1.05
N ILE A 84 14.88 7.95 -0.06
CA ILE A 84 15.34 8.51 1.21
C ILE A 84 16.04 7.39 1.99
N PRO A 85 17.32 7.53 2.35
CA PRO A 85 18.03 6.50 3.08
C PRO A 85 17.63 6.50 4.57
N GLU A 86 17.82 5.36 5.24
CA GLU A 86 17.93 5.30 6.70
C GLU A 86 19.07 6.22 7.17
N PRO A 87 19.00 6.83 8.37
CA PRO A 87 20.13 7.59 8.91
C PRO A 87 21.43 6.79 8.93
N GLY A 88 22.50 7.38 8.40
CA GLY A 88 23.80 6.71 8.25
C GLY A 88 23.89 5.73 7.07
N GLY A 89 22.76 5.47 6.39
CA GLY A 89 22.72 4.70 5.15
C GLY A 89 23.22 5.47 3.94
N GLU A 90 23.54 4.74 2.87
CA GLU A 90 24.03 5.34 1.63
C GLU A 90 22.90 6.03 0.85
N ALA A 91 23.12 7.26 0.40
CA ALA A 91 22.25 7.96 -0.54
C ALA A 91 22.37 7.39 -1.98
N TRP A 92 22.10 6.09 -2.12
CA TRP A 92 22.35 5.28 -3.33
C TRP A 92 21.72 5.84 -4.61
N ALA A 93 20.65 6.62 -4.48
CA ALA A 93 19.94 7.19 -5.62
C ALA A 93 20.47 8.56 -6.08
N ALA A 94 21.46 9.11 -5.37
CA ALA A 94 22.07 10.39 -5.72
C ALA A 94 22.87 10.28 -7.03
N LYS A 95 22.70 11.26 -7.91
CA LYS A 95 23.46 11.38 -9.17
C LYS A 95 24.44 12.56 -9.16
N ASN A 96 24.43 13.37 -8.11
CA ASN A 96 25.32 14.51 -7.91
C ASN A 96 25.39 14.89 -6.42
N GLU A 97 26.36 15.73 -6.05
CA GLU A 97 26.62 16.15 -4.67
C GLU A 97 25.43 16.86 -4.02
N THR A 98 24.68 17.67 -4.77
CA THR A 98 23.48 18.35 -4.25
C THR A 98 22.42 17.32 -3.85
N GLN A 99 22.17 16.32 -4.68
CA GLN A 99 21.24 15.25 -4.38
C GLN A 99 21.72 14.40 -3.20
N LYS A 100 23.02 14.09 -3.15
CA LYS A 100 23.60 13.33 -2.05
C LYS A 100 23.37 14.03 -0.71
N LYS A 101 23.79 15.30 -0.61
CA LYS A 101 23.58 16.14 0.59
C LYS A 101 22.11 16.23 0.98
N ASN A 102 21.21 16.44 0.01
CA ASN A 102 19.78 16.55 0.29
C ASN A 102 19.17 15.22 0.75
N LEU A 103 19.56 14.09 0.17
CA LEU A 103 19.07 12.77 0.58
C LEU A 103 19.57 12.41 1.98
N GLU A 104 20.84 12.68 2.28
CA GLU A 104 21.40 12.51 3.63
C GLU A 104 20.65 13.36 4.66
N GLN A 105 20.36 14.63 4.35
CA GLN A 105 19.55 15.49 5.22
C GLN A 105 18.10 15.01 5.36
N ASN A 106 17.53 14.45 4.30
CA ASN A 106 16.17 13.92 4.29
C ASN A 106 16.04 12.59 5.04
N SER A 107 17.15 11.93 5.44
CA SER A 107 17.10 10.72 6.28
C SER A 107 16.33 10.92 7.58
N LYS A 108 16.23 12.16 8.09
CA LYS A 108 15.34 12.49 9.21
C LYS A 108 13.88 12.07 8.98
N TYR A 109 13.40 12.13 7.74
CA TYR A 109 12.03 11.71 7.40
C TYR A 109 11.86 10.19 7.47
N TYR A 110 12.93 9.42 7.32
CA TYR A 110 12.90 7.98 7.59
C TYR A 110 12.61 7.74 9.08
N GLU A 111 13.30 8.43 9.98
CA GLU A 111 13.04 8.29 11.43
C GLU A 111 11.65 8.76 11.83
N GLU A 112 11.19 9.89 11.30
CA GLU A 112 9.83 10.36 11.58
C GLU A 112 8.76 9.39 11.03
N ALA A 113 8.98 8.80 9.86
CA ALA A 113 8.08 7.76 9.32
C ALA A 113 8.06 6.51 10.19
N ARG A 114 9.23 6.04 10.63
CA ARG A 114 9.37 4.89 11.53
C ARG A 114 8.71 5.15 12.88
N LYS A 115 8.92 6.34 13.45
CA LYS A 115 8.31 6.74 14.72
C LYS A 115 6.79 6.87 14.60
N PHE A 116 6.28 7.52 13.55
CA PHE A 116 4.84 7.66 13.32
C PHE A 116 4.17 6.30 13.15
N ALA A 117 4.75 5.42 12.32
CA ALA A 117 4.26 4.06 12.15
C ALA A 117 4.24 3.27 13.47
N ARG A 118 5.26 3.44 14.32
CA ARG A 118 5.29 2.84 15.66
C ARG A 118 4.12 3.29 16.53
N LEU A 119 3.82 4.59 16.54
CA LEU A 119 2.69 5.15 17.30
C LEU A 119 1.35 4.58 16.80
N CYS A 120 1.15 4.55 15.48
CA CYS A 120 -0.05 3.93 14.88
C CYS A 120 -0.17 2.44 15.20
N ALA A 121 0.94 1.69 15.13
CA ALA A 121 0.99 0.28 15.46
C ALA A 121 0.68 0.00 16.94
N GLN A 122 1.17 0.85 17.85
CA GLN A 122 0.83 0.77 19.28
C GLN A 122 -0.67 0.99 19.51
N GLN A 123 -1.28 1.97 18.84
CA GLN A 123 -2.74 2.14 18.89
C GLN A 123 -3.47 0.93 18.30
N SER A 124 -2.97 0.39 17.19
CA SER A 124 -3.56 -0.75 16.50
C SER A 124 -3.71 -1.96 17.44
N ALA A 125 -2.80 -2.13 18.40
CA ALA A 125 -2.86 -3.18 19.42
C ALA A 125 -4.16 -3.16 20.25
N ALA A 126 -4.75 -1.98 20.50
CA ALA A 126 -6.02 -1.84 21.23
C ALA A 126 -7.21 -2.52 20.51
N SER A 127 -7.08 -2.70 19.18
CA SER A 127 -8.07 -3.37 18.33
C SER A 127 -7.67 -4.80 17.96
N TYR A 128 -6.66 -5.39 18.61
CA TYR A 128 -6.02 -6.64 18.19
C TYR A 128 -5.51 -6.59 16.74
N TYR A 129 -4.92 -5.45 16.36
CA TYR A 129 -4.38 -5.19 15.04
C TYR A 129 -5.41 -5.25 13.89
N ARG A 130 -6.64 -4.81 14.17
CA ARG A 130 -7.72 -4.73 13.19
C ARG A 130 -7.90 -3.33 12.62
N GLU A 131 -7.54 -2.31 13.37
CA GLU A 131 -7.64 -0.91 12.99
C GLU A 131 -6.29 -0.21 13.06
N PHE A 132 -6.13 0.87 12.30
CA PHE A 132 -4.87 1.63 12.21
C PHE A 132 -3.65 0.79 11.81
N VAL A 133 -3.85 -0.29 11.06
CA VAL A 133 -2.76 -1.16 10.59
C VAL A 133 -1.92 -0.40 9.57
N VAL A 134 -0.60 -0.37 9.76
CA VAL A 134 0.32 0.35 8.86
C VAL A 134 0.30 -0.30 7.47
N VAL A 135 0.09 0.50 6.43
CA VAL A 135 0.17 0.07 5.02
C VAL A 135 1.11 0.98 4.23
N THR A 136 1.97 0.36 3.42
CA THR A 136 2.90 1.08 2.54
C THR A 136 2.95 0.42 1.16
N GLY A 137 3.71 1.01 0.24
CA GLY A 137 3.99 0.39 -1.06
C GLY A 137 5.00 -0.76 -1.03
N GLY A 138 5.54 -1.12 0.14
CA GLY A 138 6.43 -2.27 0.34
C GLY A 138 7.84 -2.11 -0.25
N GLY A 139 8.20 -0.92 -0.73
CA GLY A 139 9.55 -0.62 -1.24
C GLY A 139 10.51 -0.11 -0.17
N PRO A 140 11.71 0.37 -0.56
CA PRO A 140 12.70 0.97 0.33
C PRO A 140 12.31 2.38 0.78
N GLY A 141 13.15 3.00 1.61
CA GLY A 141 13.02 4.39 2.08
C GLY A 141 11.84 4.58 3.02
N VAL A 142 11.00 5.60 2.80
CA VAL A 142 9.87 5.89 3.70
C VAL A 142 8.91 4.71 3.85
N MET A 143 8.70 3.95 2.78
CA MET A 143 7.84 2.75 2.83
C MET A 143 8.43 1.70 3.78
N GLU A 144 9.72 1.45 3.67
CA GLU A 144 10.43 0.55 4.58
C GLU A 144 10.40 1.07 6.03
N ALA A 145 10.67 2.37 6.23
CA ALA A 145 10.58 2.99 7.55
C ALA A 145 9.23 2.76 8.21
N GLY A 146 8.15 2.91 7.43
CA GLY A 146 6.79 2.64 7.90
C GLY A 146 6.59 1.19 8.32
N ASN A 147 6.93 0.22 7.47
CA ASN A 147 6.81 -1.20 7.82
C ASN A 147 7.68 -1.56 9.02
N ARG A 148 8.91 -1.05 9.08
CA ARG A 148 9.85 -1.26 10.18
C ARG A 148 9.36 -0.65 11.50
N GLY A 149 8.72 0.50 11.46
CA GLY A 149 8.16 1.13 12.66
C GLY A 149 7.09 0.27 13.34
N ALA A 150 6.29 -0.43 12.55
CA ALA A 150 5.34 -1.42 13.06
C ALA A 150 6.04 -2.70 13.55
N ASP A 151 7.03 -3.20 12.79
CA ASP A 151 7.82 -4.38 13.15
C ASP A 151 8.60 -4.21 14.47
N ASP A 152 9.12 -3.00 14.74
CA ASP A 152 9.83 -2.66 15.99
C ASP A 152 9.01 -2.95 17.26
N VAL A 153 7.68 -2.98 17.15
CA VAL A 153 6.74 -3.27 18.25
C VAL A 153 5.98 -4.58 18.05
N GLY A 154 6.41 -5.41 17.08
CA GLY A 154 5.82 -6.72 16.78
C GLY A 154 4.42 -6.65 16.18
N ALA A 155 4.03 -5.50 15.61
CA ALA A 155 2.72 -5.33 14.98
C ALA A 155 2.76 -5.74 13.50
N PRO A 156 1.66 -6.28 12.94
CA PRO A 156 1.60 -6.58 11.52
C PRO A 156 1.61 -5.29 10.68
N SER A 157 2.21 -5.37 9.50
CA SER A 157 2.21 -4.28 8.52
C SER A 157 2.00 -4.81 7.10
N ILE A 158 1.31 -4.03 6.28
CA ILE A 158 0.90 -4.40 4.92
C ILE A 158 1.88 -3.79 3.90
N GLY A 159 2.23 -4.58 2.90
CA GLY A 159 2.98 -4.13 1.72
C GLY A 159 2.13 -4.34 0.46
N LEU A 160 1.78 -3.24 -0.20
CA LEU A 160 1.12 -3.27 -1.51
C LEU A 160 2.20 -3.00 -2.58
N ASN A 161 2.94 -4.02 -2.98
CA ASN A 161 4.01 -3.93 -3.98
C ASN A 161 3.45 -3.88 -5.41
N ILE A 162 4.29 -3.52 -6.38
CA ILE A 162 3.91 -3.53 -7.80
C ILE A 162 5.05 -4.02 -8.66
N VAL A 163 4.73 -4.80 -9.70
CA VAL A 163 5.69 -5.26 -10.70
C VAL A 163 6.21 -4.08 -11.51
N LEU A 164 7.52 -3.85 -11.45
CA LEU A 164 8.22 -2.82 -12.21
C LEU A 164 9.34 -3.46 -13.05
N PRO A 165 9.81 -2.80 -14.14
CA PRO A 165 10.87 -3.35 -15.00
C PRO A 165 12.20 -3.62 -14.27
N HIS A 166 12.48 -2.87 -13.21
CA HIS A 166 13.57 -3.13 -12.30
C HIS A 166 12.96 -3.58 -10.98
N GLU A 167 12.93 -4.90 -10.80
CA GLU A 167 12.27 -5.53 -9.67
C GLU A 167 12.99 -5.19 -8.37
N GLN A 168 12.25 -4.65 -7.41
CA GLN A 168 12.72 -4.46 -6.04
C GLN A 168 12.05 -5.53 -5.20
N ALA A 169 12.83 -6.34 -4.49
CA ALA A 169 12.27 -7.20 -3.46
C ALA A 169 11.48 -6.33 -2.47
N PRO A 170 10.32 -6.81 -1.97
CA PRO A 170 9.65 -6.14 -0.88
C PRO A 170 10.61 -5.96 0.29
N ASN A 171 10.49 -4.85 1.02
CA ASN A 171 11.30 -4.67 2.23
C ASN A 171 11.02 -5.78 3.25
N ALA A 172 12.02 -6.10 4.07
CA ALA A 172 11.99 -7.27 4.96
C ALA A 172 11.05 -7.13 6.17
N TYR A 173 10.44 -5.94 6.38
CA TYR A 173 9.58 -5.64 7.54
C TYR A 173 8.08 -5.75 7.21
N VAL A 174 7.74 -5.76 5.91
CA VAL A 174 6.93 -6.80 5.27
C VAL A 174 6.34 -7.92 6.15
N THR A 175 5.15 -7.83 6.77
CA THR A 175 4.53 -9.07 7.32
C THR A 175 4.29 -10.06 6.16
N PRO A 176 4.90 -11.26 6.16
CA PRO A 176 4.95 -12.12 4.98
C PRO A 176 3.57 -12.45 4.39
N GLU A 177 2.56 -12.66 5.23
CA GLU A 177 1.21 -12.98 4.75
C GLU A 177 0.37 -11.76 4.35
N LEU A 178 0.89 -10.55 4.53
CA LEU A 178 0.28 -9.27 4.14
C LEU A 178 1.11 -8.54 3.06
N CYS A 179 1.94 -9.29 2.34
CA CYS A 179 2.73 -8.81 1.22
C CYS A 179 2.04 -9.14 -0.11
N PHE A 180 1.44 -8.15 -0.75
CA PHE A 180 0.68 -8.30 -1.99
C PHE A 180 1.46 -7.70 -3.16
N ASN A 181 1.46 -8.36 -4.31
CA ASN A 181 2.13 -7.86 -5.51
C ASN A 181 1.12 -7.63 -6.62
N PHE A 182 1.01 -6.38 -7.08
CA PHE A 182 0.07 -5.93 -8.09
C PHE A 182 0.73 -5.83 -9.47
N HIS A 183 -0.07 -5.92 -10.51
CA HIS A 183 0.30 -5.54 -11.87
C HIS A 183 -0.40 -4.25 -12.30
N TYR A 184 -1.65 -4.02 -11.86
CA TYR A 184 -2.40 -2.82 -12.21
C TYR A 184 -2.31 -1.73 -11.12
N PHE A 185 -1.71 -0.59 -11.47
CA PHE A 185 -1.61 0.59 -10.58
C PHE A 185 -2.96 1.02 -10.01
N ALA A 186 -4.01 1.06 -10.84
CA ALA A 186 -5.33 1.50 -10.41
C ALA A 186 -5.93 0.64 -9.28
N VAL A 187 -5.73 -0.69 -9.35
CA VAL A 187 -6.25 -1.60 -8.31
C VAL A 187 -5.43 -1.46 -7.03
N ARG A 188 -4.11 -1.29 -7.15
CA ARG A 188 -3.23 -1.00 -6.01
C ARG A 188 -3.62 0.30 -5.30
N LYS A 189 -3.83 1.38 -6.06
CA LYS A 189 -4.29 2.69 -5.57
C LYS A 189 -5.61 2.57 -4.81
N MET A 190 -6.56 1.85 -5.39
CA MET A 190 -7.84 1.57 -4.74
C MET A 190 -7.67 0.88 -3.38
N HIS A 191 -6.80 -0.14 -3.28
CA HIS A 191 -6.53 -0.84 -2.02
C HIS A 191 -5.90 0.04 -0.93
N PHE A 192 -5.12 1.06 -1.28
CA PHE A 192 -4.64 2.03 -0.28
C PHE A 192 -5.82 2.73 0.40
N VAL A 193 -6.73 3.31 -0.39
CA VAL A 193 -7.79 4.20 0.12
C VAL A 193 -9.01 3.47 0.66
N MET A 194 -9.27 2.22 0.23
CA MET A 194 -10.45 1.43 0.64
C MET A 194 -10.61 1.26 2.16
N ARG A 195 -9.51 1.29 2.91
CA ARG A 195 -9.47 1.10 4.37
C ARG A 195 -8.82 2.27 5.12
N ALA A 196 -8.49 3.34 4.42
CA ALA A 196 -7.70 4.41 4.99
C ALA A 196 -8.44 5.12 6.12
N LYS A 197 -7.80 5.23 7.28
CA LYS A 197 -8.16 6.15 8.37
C LYS A 197 -7.20 7.33 8.49
N ALA A 198 -6.01 7.25 7.93
CA ALA A 198 -5.12 8.39 7.84
C ALA A 198 -4.15 8.21 6.69
N VAL A 199 -3.72 9.33 6.10
CA VAL A 199 -2.76 9.36 5.00
C VAL A 199 -1.61 10.26 5.40
N ALA A 200 -0.46 9.65 5.72
CA ALA A 200 0.78 10.37 6.00
C ALA A 200 1.65 10.42 4.74
N VAL A 201 1.98 11.63 4.31
CA VAL A 201 2.72 11.90 3.08
C VAL A 201 4.05 12.57 3.44
N PHE A 202 5.14 11.83 3.25
CA PHE A 202 6.51 12.30 3.44
C PHE A 202 7.09 12.80 2.12
N PRO A 203 8.18 13.59 2.15
CA PRO A 203 8.82 14.08 0.93
C PRO A 203 9.14 12.96 -0.05
N GLY A 204 8.75 13.17 -1.31
CA GLY A 204 8.78 12.13 -2.32
C GLY A 204 8.78 12.66 -3.74
N GLY A 205 8.81 11.74 -4.70
CA GLY A 205 8.79 12.04 -6.14
C GLY A 205 7.39 11.88 -6.74
N PHE A 206 7.33 11.60 -8.04
CA PHE A 206 6.07 11.49 -8.77
C PHE A 206 5.10 10.44 -8.21
N GLY A 207 5.58 9.27 -7.79
CA GLY A 207 4.69 8.28 -7.19
C GLY A 207 4.01 8.78 -5.91
N THR A 208 4.72 9.53 -5.08
CA THR A 208 4.14 10.15 -3.88
C THR A 208 3.13 11.25 -4.24
N MET A 209 3.46 12.08 -5.23
CA MET A 209 2.56 13.13 -5.71
C MET A 209 1.28 12.57 -6.31
N ASP A 210 1.39 11.49 -7.10
CA ASP A 210 0.27 10.79 -7.73
C ASP A 210 -0.73 10.29 -6.69
N GLU A 211 -0.26 9.57 -5.66
CA GLU A 211 -1.10 9.09 -4.56
C GLU A 211 -1.68 10.23 -3.70
N PHE A 212 -0.89 11.28 -3.48
CA PHE A 212 -1.33 12.46 -2.73
C PHE A 212 -2.48 13.19 -3.43
N PHE A 213 -2.32 13.55 -4.70
CA PHE A 213 -3.36 14.23 -5.45
C PHE A 213 -4.59 13.36 -5.67
N GLU A 214 -4.43 12.05 -5.89
CA GLU A 214 -5.57 11.14 -5.97
C GLU A 214 -6.39 11.16 -4.67
N THR A 215 -5.72 11.09 -3.52
CA THR A 215 -6.38 11.18 -2.20
C THR A 215 -7.15 12.49 -2.05
N LEU A 216 -6.53 13.63 -2.39
CA LEU A 216 -7.19 14.93 -2.32
C LEU A 216 -8.41 15.01 -3.24
N THR A 217 -8.29 14.55 -4.50
CA THR A 217 -9.40 14.55 -5.46
C THR A 217 -10.55 13.67 -4.97
N LEU A 218 -10.27 12.50 -4.38
CA LEU A 218 -11.32 11.63 -3.85
C LEU A 218 -12.09 12.28 -2.69
N ILE A 219 -11.39 12.96 -1.78
CA ILE A 219 -12.02 13.69 -0.66
C ILE A 219 -12.81 14.90 -1.18
N GLN A 220 -12.19 15.73 -2.02
CA GLN A 220 -12.79 16.93 -2.60
C GLN A 220 -14.09 16.62 -3.37
N THR A 221 -14.11 15.51 -4.10
CA THR A 221 -15.28 15.08 -4.90
C THR A 221 -16.31 14.29 -4.10
N GLY A 222 -16.11 14.07 -2.80
CA GLY A 222 -17.00 13.28 -1.95
C GLY A 222 -17.05 11.79 -2.31
N ARG A 223 -16.03 11.28 -3.01
CA ARG A 223 -15.90 9.86 -3.38
C ARG A 223 -15.19 9.04 -2.29
N MET A 224 -14.64 9.71 -1.29
CA MET A 224 -14.04 9.14 -0.08
C MET A 224 -14.42 10.02 1.12
N GLU A 225 -14.63 9.40 2.28
CA GLU A 225 -14.82 10.10 3.54
C GLU A 225 -13.61 10.96 3.90
N ARG A 226 -13.84 12.03 4.66
CA ARG A 226 -12.75 12.85 5.17
C ARG A 226 -11.92 12.03 6.17
N VAL A 227 -10.62 11.98 5.94
CA VAL A 227 -9.60 11.41 6.86
C VAL A 227 -8.46 12.40 7.03
N PRO A 228 -7.69 12.36 8.13
CA PRO A 228 -6.46 13.14 8.25
C PRO A 228 -5.50 12.89 7.09
N VAL A 229 -5.16 13.96 6.35
CA VAL A 229 -4.12 13.95 5.31
C VAL A 229 -2.99 14.82 5.82
N ILE A 230 -1.88 14.19 6.17
CA ILE A 230 -0.81 14.80 6.97
C ILE A 230 0.46 14.87 6.12
N LEU A 231 0.97 16.07 5.89
CA LEU A 231 2.16 16.33 5.08
C LEU A 231 3.36 16.61 6.00
N PHE A 232 4.32 15.68 5.99
CA PHE A 232 5.55 15.80 6.77
C PHE A 232 6.57 16.67 6.03
N GLY A 233 7.19 17.61 6.75
CA GLY A 233 8.23 18.48 6.23
C GLY A 233 7.67 19.67 5.47
N LYS A 234 7.04 20.60 6.20
CA LYS A 234 6.32 21.76 5.63
C LYS A 234 7.14 22.51 4.57
N ALA A 235 8.41 22.81 4.88
CA ALA A 235 9.31 23.54 3.99
C ALA A 235 9.58 22.82 2.64
N PHE A 236 9.47 21.49 2.59
CA PHE A 236 9.56 20.76 1.33
C PHE A 236 8.31 20.99 0.48
N TRP A 237 7.13 20.87 1.10
CA TRP A 237 5.85 20.93 0.41
C TRP A 237 5.47 22.33 -0.07
N GLU A 238 5.72 23.36 0.73
CA GLU A 238 5.49 24.77 0.33
C GLU A 238 6.28 25.16 -0.92
N ARG A 239 7.41 24.49 -1.17
CA ARG A 239 8.19 24.66 -2.40
C ARG A 239 7.77 23.74 -3.53
N ALA A 240 7.19 22.59 -3.22
CA ALA A 240 6.83 21.59 -4.21
C ALA A 240 5.49 21.93 -4.88
N ILE A 241 4.53 22.44 -4.10
CA ILE A 241 3.18 22.76 -4.54
C ILE A 241 2.71 24.03 -3.81
N ASP A 242 2.19 24.98 -4.57
CA ASP A 242 1.56 26.20 -4.05
C ASP A 242 0.03 26.05 -4.13
N LEU A 243 -0.59 25.59 -3.04
CA LEU A 243 -2.03 25.34 -2.98
C LEU A 243 -2.85 26.64 -2.97
N ASP A 244 -2.32 27.68 -2.32
CA ASP A 244 -2.97 29.00 -2.28
C ASP A 244 -3.03 29.59 -3.69
N PHE A 245 -1.96 29.45 -4.48
CA PHE A 245 -1.98 29.83 -5.88
C PHE A 245 -3.02 29.02 -6.68
N LEU A 246 -3.16 27.71 -6.48
CA LEU A 246 -4.18 26.92 -7.16
C LEU A 246 -5.61 27.40 -6.82
N ALA A 247 -5.85 27.78 -5.56
CA ALA A 247 -7.11 28.35 -5.12
C ALA A 247 -7.34 29.76 -5.72
N GLU A 248 -6.31 30.61 -5.76
CA GLU A 248 -6.34 31.93 -6.39
C GLU A 248 -6.67 31.84 -7.88
N GLN A 249 -6.11 30.85 -8.58
CA GLN A 249 -6.41 30.58 -9.99
C GLN A 249 -7.80 29.96 -10.20
N GLY A 250 -8.56 29.65 -9.14
CA GLY A 250 -9.89 29.05 -9.22
C GLY A 250 -9.87 27.60 -9.70
N THR A 251 -8.73 26.89 -9.56
CA THR A 251 -8.59 25.48 -9.97
C THR A 251 -8.93 24.50 -8.84
N ILE A 252 -8.99 24.98 -7.61
CA ILE A 252 -9.56 24.31 -6.43
C ILE A 252 -10.48 25.29 -5.69
N THR A 253 -11.35 24.78 -4.83
CA THR A 253 -12.28 25.60 -4.04
C THR A 253 -11.52 26.25 -2.87
N PRO A 254 -11.80 27.52 -2.54
CA PRO A 254 -11.31 28.10 -1.28
C PRO A 254 -11.72 27.24 -0.08
N GLY A 255 -10.75 26.79 0.71
CA GLY A 255 -10.94 25.84 1.82
C GLY A 255 -10.51 24.40 1.51
N ASP A 256 -10.26 24.03 0.25
CA ASP A 256 -9.70 22.70 -0.07
C ASP A 256 -8.29 22.51 0.50
N GLN A 257 -7.57 23.60 0.77
CA GLN A 257 -6.31 23.58 1.52
C GLN A 257 -6.45 23.08 2.97
N ASP A 258 -7.64 23.22 3.58
CA ASP A 258 -7.92 22.71 4.93
C ASP A 258 -8.08 21.18 4.95
N ILE A 259 -7.99 20.54 3.79
CA ILE A 259 -7.87 19.09 3.67
C ILE A 259 -6.51 18.62 4.25
N ILE A 260 -5.52 19.50 4.34
CA ILE A 260 -4.14 19.12 4.65
C ILE A 260 -3.68 19.69 5.99
N ASP A 261 -3.05 18.85 6.80
CA ASP A 261 -2.32 19.25 7.99
C ASP A 261 -0.81 19.14 7.74
N PHE A 262 -0.06 20.24 7.93
CA PHE A 262 1.40 20.22 7.86
C PHE A 262 2.01 19.93 9.23
N VAL A 263 3.01 19.05 9.26
CA VAL A 263 3.74 18.69 10.48
C VAL A 263 5.22 18.53 10.19
N ASP A 264 6.04 18.62 11.23
CA ASP A 264 7.48 18.30 11.13
C ASP A 264 7.85 17.08 11.96
N THR A 265 6.97 16.61 12.85
CA THR A 265 7.23 15.47 13.74
C THR A 265 6.10 14.43 13.76
N ALA A 266 6.47 13.19 14.08
CA ALA A 266 5.54 12.09 14.27
C ALA A 266 4.54 12.32 15.43
N ASP A 267 4.96 13.03 16.48
CA ASP A 267 4.09 13.30 17.63
C ASP A 267 2.97 14.30 17.27
N GLU A 268 3.29 15.34 16.49
CA GLU A 268 2.30 16.28 15.94
C GLU A 268 1.29 15.55 15.06
N ALA A 269 1.79 14.71 14.14
CA ALA A 269 0.96 13.89 13.26
C ALA A 269 0.02 12.98 14.06
N TRP A 270 0.56 12.27 15.05
CA TRP A 270 -0.23 11.41 15.91
C TRP A 270 -1.27 12.21 16.71
N GLY A 271 -0.92 13.40 17.19
CA GLY A 271 -1.85 14.30 17.86
C GLY A 271 -3.04 14.70 16.98
N ILE A 272 -2.82 14.93 15.68
CA ILE A 272 -3.90 15.19 14.72
C ILE A 272 -4.81 13.97 14.57
N VAL A 273 -4.24 12.79 14.32
CA VAL A 273 -5.00 11.54 14.16
C VAL A 273 -5.82 11.24 15.43
N SER A 274 -5.20 11.35 16.60
CA SER A 274 -5.85 11.07 17.90
C SER A 274 -7.02 12.02 18.15
N ARG A 275 -6.84 13.32 17.90
CA ARG A 275 -7.92 14.31 18.04
C ARG A 275 -9.06 14.06 17.05
N PHE A 276 -8.73 13.73 15.80
CA PHE A 276 -9.74 13.47 14.77
C PHE A 276 -10.66 12.29 15.15
N TYR A 277 -10.10 11.25 15.77
CA TYR A 277 -10.83 10.04 16.15
C TYR A 277 -11.25 9.97 17.63
N ASN A 278 -10.98 11.01 18.44
CA ASN A 278 -11.24 11.05 19.88
C ASN A 278 -10.64 9.86 20.64
N LEU A 279 -9.36 9.57 20.38
CA LEU A 279 -8.58 8.51 21.04
C LEU A 279 -7.94 8.97 22.35
#